data_AF-A0A1Y5Y8D8-F1
#
_entry.id   AF-A0A1Y5Y8D8-F1
#
_cell.length_a   1.000
_cell.length_b   1.000
_cell.length_c   1.000
_cell.angle_alpha   90.00
_cell.angle_beta   90.00
_cell.angle_gamma   90.00
#
_symmetry.space_group_name_H-M   'P 1'
#
loop_
_entity.id
_entity.type
_entity.pdbx_description
1 polymer ?
#
loop_
_entity_poly.entity_id
_entity_poly.type
_entity_poly.pdbx_seq_one_letter_code
_entity_poly.pdbx_strand_id
1 'polypeptide(L)'
;MSSSSFSRSLGVGLADVSRFEAATAVFRGLDYRDGGGSCRSAVDHLRAWGEETLAAVRTDRVRARMMVAQADLCNLAGWIAFDTGLPELARVHFGHALGLARLAGRADLIANIYYRMGRVELHHDEAGQALDDNQVRKSPRPKPSVPPQA
;
A
#
# COMPACT_ATOMS: atom_id res chain seq x y z
N MET A 1 27.29 38.36 -10.23
CA MET A 1 27.20 38.01 -8.80
C MET A 1 26.83 36.53 -8.70
N SER A 2 27.82 35.65 -8.60
CA SER A 2 27.60 34.21 -8.40
C SER A 2 27.25 33.97 -6.95
N SER A 3 26.04 33.47 -6.68
CA SER A 3 25.70 32.89 -5.38
C SER A 3 25.71 31.38 -5.53
N SER A 4 26.81 30.77 -5.09
CA SER A 4 26.91 29.32 -4.88
C SER A 4 26.31 29.01 -3.51
N SER A 5 25.14 28.38 -3.48
CA SER A 5 24.57 27.83 -2.25
C SER A 5 25.10 26.41 -2.06
N PHE A 6 26.10 26.27 -1.20
CA PHE A 6 26.59 24.97 -0.73
C PHE A 6 25.58 24.40 0.28
N SER A 7 24.56 23.67 -0.20
CA SER A 7 23.75 22.85 0.70
C SER A 7 24.59 21.63 1.08
N ARG A 8 25.23 21.71 2.25
CA ARG A 8 25.95 20.59 2.85
C ARG A 8 24.91 19.53 3.20
N SER A 9 24.76 18.53 2.33
CA SER A 9 24.00 17.31 2.64
C SER A 9 24.63 16.62 3.85
N LEU A 10 24.21 17.01 5.06
CA LEU A 10 24.41 16.20 6.25
C LEU A 10 23.77 14.84 5.96
N GLY A 11 24.57 13.77 5.98
CA GLY A 11 24.09 12.44 5.61
C GLY A 11 22.89 12.02 6.46
N VAL A 12 21.98 11.27 5.84
CA VAL A 12 20.76 10.75 6.49
C VAL A 12 21.14 9.95 7.75
N GLY A 13 20.53 10.30 8.87
CA GLY A 13 20.79 9.71 10.18
C GLY A 13 19.55 9.08 10.84
N LEU A 14 19.73 8.57 12.06
CA LEU A 14 18.65 7.93 12.83
C LEU A 14 17.48 8.89 13.15
N ALA A 15 17.74 10.20 13.21
CA ALA A 15 16.71 11.21 13.42
C ALA A 15 15.74 11.30 12.23
N ASP A 16 16.26 11.22 11.00
CA ASP A 16 15.45 11.25 9.77
C ASP A 16 14.56 10.00 9.70
N VAL A 17 15.13 8.83 10.02
CA VAL A 17 14.37 7.58 10.10
C VAL A 17 13.27 7.67 11.17
N SER A 18 13.56 8.26 12.33
CA SER A 18 12.56 8.42 13.39
C SER A 18 11.43 9.37 12.98
N ARG A 19 11.72 10.43 12.21
CA ARG A 19 10.70 11.32 11.63
C ARG A 19 9.84 10.59 10.60
N PHE A 20 10.46 9.78 9.76
CA PHE A 20 9.75 8.95 8.79
C PHE A 20 8.78 7.98 9.48
N GLU A 21 9.25 7.26 10.49
CA GLU A 21 8.43 6.33 11.28
C GLU A 21 7.25 7.04 11.97
N ALA A 22 7.49 8.22 12.55
CA ALA A 22 6.44 9.02 13.18
C ALA A 22 5.39 9.48 12.16
N ALA A 23 5.80 9.93 10.97
CA ALA A 23 4.88 10.31 9.90
C ALA A 23 4.05 9.11 9.41
N THR A 24 4.66 7.93 9.24
CA THR A 24 3.95 6.69 8.90
C THR A 24 2.92 6.33 9.97
N ALA A 25 3.26 6.48 11.26
CA ALA A 25 2.32 6.22 12.36
C ALA A 25 1.12 7.19 12.34
N VAL A 26 1.34 8.47 12.02
CA VAL A 26 0.26 9.45 11.84
C VAL A 26 -0.68 9.03 10.71
N PHE A 27 -0.14 8.65 9.54
CA PHE A 27 -0.98 8.23 8.42
C PHE A 27 -1.75 6.94 8.71
N ARG A 28 -1.16 5.98 9.43
CA ARG A 28 -1.88 4.79 9.90
C ARG A 28 -3.04 5.16 10.82
N GLY A 29 -2.84 6.14 11.71
CA GLY A 29 -3.92 6.64 12.56
C GLY A 29 -5.04 7.33 11.78
N LEU A 30 -4.70 8.09 10.73
CA LEU A 30 -5.67 8.71 9.83
C LEU A 30 -6.44 7.65 9.02
N ASP A 31 -5.76 6.68 8.43
CA ASP A 31 -6.34 5.55 7.71
C ASP A 31 -7.37 4.81 8.57
N TYR A 32 -7.03 4.49 9.82
CA TYR A 32 -7.95 3.82 10.75
C TYR A 32 -9.18 4.64 11.15
N ARG A 33 -9.05 5.98 11.19
CA ARG A 33 -10.14 6.86 11.64
C ARG A 33 -11.07 7.26 10.50
N ASP A 34 -10.47 7.65 9.38
CA ASP A 34 -11.14 8.39 8.31
C ASP A 34 -11.14 7.61 6.98
N GLY A 35 -10.48 6.45 6.92
CA GLY A 35 -10.28 5.64 5.72
C GLY A 35 -9.10 6.11 4.85
N GLY A 36 -8.52 5.20 4.07
CA GLY A 36 -7.28 5.43 3.34
C GLY A 36 -7.32 6.55 2.29
N GLY A 37 -8.50 6.86 1.74
CA GLY A 37 -8.67 7.92 0.74
C GLY A 37 -8.23 9.31 1.23
N SER A 38 -8.33 9.57 2.54
CA SER A 38 -8.00 10.86 3.15
C SER A 38 -6.51 11.21 3.13
N CYS A 39 -5.63 10.21 3.03
CA CYS A 39 -4.18 10.41 3.16
C CYS A 39 -3.35 9.86 2.01
N ARG A 40 -3.97 9.27 0.97
CA ARG A 40 -3.28 8.62 -0.16
C ARG A 40 -2.18 9.48 -0.78
N SER A 41 -2.48 10.72 -1.17
CA SER A 41 -1.49 11.61 -1.79
C SER A 41 -0.34 11.96 -0.85
N ALA A 42 -0.59 12.09 0.45
CA ALA A 42 0.46 12.38 1.43
C ALA A 42 1.36 11.16 1.67
N VAL A 43 0.77 9.97 1.70
CA VAL A 43 1.50 8.70 1.77
C VAL A 43 2.35 8.47 0.51
N ASP A 44 1.84 8.79 -0.68
CA ASP A 44 2.59 8.70 -1.93
C ASP A 44 3.84 9.60 -1.92
N HIS A 45 3.70 10.85 -1.45
CA HIS A 45 4.82 11.78 -1.30
C HIS A 45 5.83 11.29 -0.26
N LEU A 46 5.36 10.83 0.91
CA LEU A 46 6.25 10.31 1.95
C LEU A 46 7.03 9.09 1.45
N ARG A 47 6.39 8.21 0.68
CA ARG A 47 7.04 7.03 0.09
C ARG A 47 8.16 7.43 -0.88
N ALA A 48 7.89 8.36 -1.79
CA ALA A 48 8.91 8.86 -2.72
C ALA A 48 10.09 9.49 -1.98
N TRP A 49 9.82 10.33 -0.97
CA TRP A 49 10.85 10.88 -0.11
C TRP A 49 11.65 9.78 0.63
N GLY A 50 10.99 8.72 1.06
CA GLY A 50 11.64 7.59 1.72
C GLY A 50 12.57 6.79 0.81
N GLU A 51 12.22 6.65 -0.48
CA GLU A 51 13.09 6.04 -1.50
C GLU A 51 14.37 6.86 -1.70
N GLU A 52 14.23 8.19 -1.85
CA GLU A 52 15.37 9.11 -1.95
C GLU A 52 16.23 9.09 -0.69
N THR A 53 15.59 9.10 0.49
CA THR A 53 16.24 9.04 1.79
C THR A 53 17.05 7.75 1.94
N LEU A 54 16.47 6.60 1.57
CA LEU A 54 17.14 5.31 1.62
C LEU A 54 18.38 5.26 0.71
N ALA A 55 18.32 5.86 -0.47
CA ALA A 55 19.46 5.97 -1.39
C ALA A 55 20.59 6.88 -0.85
N ALA A 56 20.24 7.87 -0.02
CA ALA A 56 21.19 8.79 0.60
C ALA A 56 21.84 8.23 1.88
N VAL A 57 21.31 7.15 2.48
CA VAL A 57 21.92 6.53 3.67
C VAL A 57 23.32 6.00 3.39
N ARG A 58 24.24 6.18 4.34
CA ARG A 58 25.65 5.74 4.24
C ARG A 58 26.06 4.66 5.23
N THR A 59 25.27 4.40 6.27
CA THR A 59 25.60 3.37 7.28
C THR A 59 24.60 2.22 7.25
N ASP A 60 25.06 1.00 7.45
CA ASP A 60 24.20 -0.19 7.39
C ASP A 60 23.14 -0.19 8.49
N ARG A 61 23.49 0.31 9.68
CA ARG A 61 22.53 0.46 10.79
C ARG A 61 21.36 1.37 10.43
N VAL A 62 21.63 2.54 9.86
CA VAL A 62 20.57 3.48 9.45
C VAL A 62 19.81 2.88 8.27
N ARG A 63 20.49 2.22 7.33
CA ARG A 63 19.89 1.65 6.12
C ARG A 63 18.90 0.55 6.48
N ALA A 64 19.29 -0.36 7.36
CA ALA A 64 18.43 -1.44 7.83
C ALA A 64 17.16 -0.89 8.48
N ARG A 65 17.27 0.08 9.40
CA ARG A 65 16.10 0.69 10.04
C ARG A 65 15.21 1.44 9.04
N MET A 66 15.81 2.19 8.11
CA MET A 66 15.08 2.89 7.06
C MET A 66 14.35 1.92 6.10
N MET A 67 14.95 0.78 5.75
CA MET A 67 14.29 -0.27 4.95
C MET A 67 13.03 -0.80 5.66
N VAL A 68 13.11 -1.03 6.97
CA VAL A 68 11.93 -1.44 7.76
C VAL A 68 10.86 -0.36 7.74
N ALA A 69 11.24 0.90 7.97
CA ALA A 69 10.29 2.01 7.99
C ALA A 69 9.61 2.20 6.61
N GLN A 70 10.38 2.14 5.53
CA GLN A 70 9.87 2.21 4.16
C GLN A 70 8.97 1.01 3.83
N ALA A 71 9.34 -0.20 4.27
CA ALA A 71 8.50 -1.38 4.10
C ALA A 71 7.13 -1.21 4.79
N ASP A 72 7.13 -0.65 6.00
CA ASP A 72 5.91 -0.40 6.75
C ASP A 72 5.01 0.65 6.06
N LEU A 73 5.60 1.70 5.48
CA LEU A 73 4.84 2.69 4.70
C LEU A 73 4.30 2.10 3.39
N CYS A 74 5.09 1.30 2.66
CA CYS A 74 4.61 0.61 1.46
C CYS A 74 3.46 -0.36 1.78
N ASN A 75 3.52 -1.04 2.93
CA ASN A 75 2.43 -1.88 3.41
C ASN A 75 1.16 -1.06 3.71
N LEU A 76 1.30 0.13 4.31
CA LEU A 76 0.18 1.07 4.48
C LEU A 76 -0.36 1.57 3.14
N ALA A 77 0.50 1.96 2.20
CA ALA A 77 0.10 2.39 0.86
C ALA A 77 -0.67 1.30 0.10
N GLY A 78 -0.28 0.04 0.24
CA GLY A 78 -1.01 -1.09 -0.33
C GLY A 78 -2.42 -1.22 0.24
N TRP A 79 -2.55 -1.08 1.56
CA TRP A 79 -3.85 -1.10 2.23
C TRP A 79 -4.75 0.06 1.79
N ILE A 80 -4.21 1.28 1.75
CA ILE A 80 -4.93 2.48 1.28
C ILE A 80 -5.37 2.34 -0.18
N ALA A 81 -4.50 1.81 -1.05
CA ALA A 81 -4.84 1.58 -2.46
C ALA A 81 -6.00 0.59 -2.59
N PHE A 82 -6.01 -0.47 -1.79
CA PHE A 82 -7.11 -1.42 -1.75
C PHE A 82 -8.41 -0.75 -1.27
N ASP A 83 -8.38 -0.02 -0.15
CA ASP A 83 -9.55 0.68 0.41
C ASP A 83 -10.13 1.75 -0.55
N THR A 84 -9.33 2.21 -1.51
CA THR A 84 -9.74 3.19 -2.53
C THR A 84 -10.08 2.56 -3.89
N GLY A 85 -10.21 1.23 -3.97
CA GLY A 85 -10.66 0.53 -5.18
C GLY A 85 -9.58 0.36 -6.25
N LEU A 86 -8.29 0.32 -5.85
CA LEU A 86 -7.14 0.18 -6.74
C LEU A 86 -6.34 -1.12 -6.43
N PRO A 87 -6.91 -2.32 -6.65
CA PRO A 87 -6.30 -3.58 -6.22
C PRO A 87 -4.97 -3.90 -6.91
N GLU A 88 -4.79 -3.54 -8.19
CA GLU A 88 -3.51 -3.72 -8.91
C GLU A 88 -2.40 -2.88 -8.28
N LEU A 89 -2.72 -1.63 -7.93
CA LEU A 89 -1.78 -0.74 -7.26
C LEU A 89 -1.46 -1.24 -5.85
N ALA A 90 -2.46 -1.80 -5.14
CA ALA A 90 -2.26 -2.43 -3.85
C ALA A 90 -1.22 -3.56 -3.93
N ARG A 91 -1.33 -4.47 -4.92
CA ARG A 91 -0.37 -5.56 -5.14
C ARG A 91 1.04 -5.04 -5.40
N VAL A 92 1.20 -3.97 -6.18
CA VAL A 92 2.51 -3.34 -6.42
C VAL A 92 3.14 -2.85 -5.11
N HIS A 93 2.37 -2.11 -4.30
CA HIS A 93 2.85 -1.60 -3.02
C HIS A 93 3.20 -2.72 -2.03
N PHE A 94 2.38 -3.77 -1.92
CA PHE A 94 2.69 -4.93 -1.09
C PHE A 94 3.94 -5.68 -1.58
N GLY A 95 4.15 -5.78 -2.89
CA GLY A 95 5.37 -6.36 -3.46
C GLY A 95 6.63 -5.60 -3.04
N HIS A 96 6.59 -4.26 -3.10
CA HIS A 96 7.69 -3.42 -2.62
C HIS A 96 7.91 -3.58 -1.10
N ALA A 97 6.84 -3.58 -0.32
CA ALA A 97 6.90 -3.78 1.13
C ALA A 97 7.56 -5.11 1.48
N LEU A 98 7.17 -6.19 0.80
CA LEU A 98 7.68 -7.55 1.02
C LEU A 98 9.16 -7.66 0.66
N GLY A 99 9.58 -7.05 -0.46
CA GLY A 99 10.98 -7.01 -0.86
C GLY A 99 11.86 -6.36 0.22
N LEU A 100 11.46 -5.19 0.70
CA LEU A 100 12.19 -4.46 1.75
C LEU A 100 12.17 -5.21 3.09
N ALA A 101 11.02 -5.76 3.50
CA ALA A 101 10.91 -6.51 4.75
C ALA A 101 11.78 -7.77 4.77
N ARG A 102 11.90 -8.47 3.62
CA ARG A 102 12.81 -9.62 3.44
C ARG A 102 14.27 -9.21 3.53
N LEU A 103 14.66 -8.15 2.83
CA LEU A 103 16.03 -7.61 2.92
C LEU A 103 16.40 -7.19 4.35
N ALA A 104 15.42 -6.67 5.10
CA ALA A 104 15.61 -6.27 6.49
C ALA A 104 15.42 -7.41 7.52
N GLY A 105 15.08 -8.63 7.09
CA GLY A 105 14.90 -9.79 7.97
C GLY A 105 13.73 -9.66 8.96
N ARG A 106 12.67 -8.91 8.62
CA ARG A 106 11.53 -8.63 9.52
C ARG A 106 10.36 -9.60 9.30
N ALA A 107 10.44 -10.76 9.95
CA ALA A 107 9.42 -11.81 9.86
C ALA A 107 8.01 -11.35 10.28
N ASP A 108 7.92 -10.50 11.30
CA ASP A 108 6.68 -9.89 11.79
C ASP A 108 6.00 -9.05 10.70
N LEU A 109 6.78 -8.22 10.01
CA LEU A 109 6.28 -7.36 8.95
C LEU A 109 5.91 -8.18 7.70
N ILE A 110 6.71 -9.20 7.36
CA ILE A 110 6.41 -10.14 6.28
C ILE A 110 5.05 -10.83 6.52
N ALA A 111 4.82 -11.34 7.73
CA ALA A 111 3.56 -11.98 8.09
C ALA A 111 2.38 -11.01 7.98
N ASN A 112 2.54 -9.77 8.45
CA ASN A 112 1.52 -8.75 8.34
C ASN A 112 1.17 -8.40 6.88
N ILE A 113 2.18 -8.28 6.01
CA ILE A 113 1.98 -8.01 4.58
C ILE A 113 1.22 -9.16 3.92
N TYR A 114 1.59 -10.41 4.19
CA TYR A 114 0.87 -11.57 3.65
C TYR A 114 -0.58 -11.64 4.13
N TYR A 115 -0.83 -11.35 5.42
CA TYR A 115 -2.19 -11.26 5.94
C TYR A 115 -3.02 -10.21 5.17
N ARG A 116 -2.46 -9.03 4.92
CA ARG A 116 -3.13 -7.96 4.17
C ARG A 116 -3.37 -8.32 2.70
N MET A 117 -2.38 -8.93 2.03
CA MET A 117 -2.56 -9.42 0.67
C MET A 117 -3.68 -10.48 0.59
N GLY A 118 -3.72 -11.42 1.53
CA GLY A 118 -4.79 -12.43 1.59
C GLY A 118 -6.18 -11.80 1.75
N ARG A 119 -6.30 -10.74 2.57
CA ARG A 119 -7.53 -9.96 2.70
C ARG A 119 -7.96 -9.31 1.38
N VAL A 120 -7.02 -8.76 0.62
CA VAL A 120 -7.31 -8.16 -0.69
C VAL A 120 -7.86 -9.18 -1.68
N GLU A 121 -7.21 -10.34 -1.81
CA GLU A 121 -7.63 -11.35 -2.78
C GLU A 121 -9.01 -11.92 -2.44
N LEU A 122 -9.29 -12.19 -1.16
CA LEU A 122 -10.63 -12.65 -0.72
C LEU A 122 -11.74 -11.65 -1.09
N HIS A 123 -11.53 -10.36 -0.83
CA HIS A 123 -12.52 -9.33 -1.12
C HIS A 123 -12.66 -9.05 -2.63
N HIS A 124 -11.59 -9.20 -3.40
CA HIS A 124 -11.63 -9.07 -4.86
C HIS A 124 -12.45 -10.21 -5.49
N ASP A 125 -12.25 -11.45 -5.03
CA ASP A 125 -13.01 -12.61 -5.50
C ASP A 125 -14.50 -12.51 -5.14
N GLU A 126 -14.83 -12.04 -3.94
CA GLU A 126 -16.21 -11.76 -3.52
C GLU A 126 -16.88 -10.70 -4.40
N ALA A 127 -16.17 -9.61 -4.73
CA ALA A 127 -16.69 -8.55 -5.59
C ALA A 127 -16.95 -9.02 -7.02
N GLY A 128 -16.06 -9.85 -7.57
CA GLY A 128 -16.25 -10.50 -8.88
C GLY A 128 -17.49 -11.38 -8.91
N GLN A 129 -17.64 -12.26 -7.91
CA GLN A 129 -18.81 -13.14 -7.78
C GLN A 129 -20.12 -12.35 -7.69
N ALA A 130 -20.16 -11.28 -6.88
CA ALA A 130 -21.35 -10.45 -6.75
C ALA A 130 -21.77 -9.76 -8.06
N LEU A 131 -20.80 -9.37 -8.90
CA LEU A 131 -21.09 -8.81 -10.22
C LEU A 131 -21.65 -9.87 -11.18
N ASP A 132 -21.05 -11.05 -11.21
CA ASP A 132 -21.50 -12.16 -12.06
C ASP A 132 -22.93 -12.60 -11.69
N ASP A 133 -23.22 -12.77 -10.39
CA ASP A 133 -24.56 -13.10 -9.90
C ASP A 133 -25.60 -12.05 -10.30
N ASN A 134 -25.23 -10.76 -10.26
CA ASN A 134 -26.11 -9.67 -10.65
C ASN A 134 -26.38 -9.67 -12.18
N GLN A 135 -25.38 -9.99 -13.00
CA GLN A 135 -25.56 -10.14 -14.45
C GLN A 135 -26.44 -11.35 -14.79
N VAL A 136 -26.24 -12.49 -14.11
CA VAL A 136 -27.13 -13.67 -14.24
C VAL A 136 -28.56 -13.29 -13.88
N ARG A 137 -28.77 -12.55 -12.79
CA ARG A 137 -30.11 -12.11 -12.34
C ARG A 137 -30.79 -11.13 -13.29
N LYS A 138 -30.03 -10.35 -14.07
CA LYS A 138 -30.54 -9.43 -15.10
C LYS A 138 -30.88 -10.11 -16.43
N SER A 139 -30.49 -11.36 -16.63
CA SER A 139 -30.85 -12.13 -17.83
C SER A 139 -32.37 -12.35 -17.87
N PRO A 140 -33.05 -12.14 -19.03
CA PRO A 140 -34.49 -12.35 -19.13
C PRO A 140 -34.83 -13.80 -18.75
N ARG A 141 -35.70 -13.99 -17.75
CA ARG A 141 -36.22 -15.33 -17.46
C ARG A 141 -36.84 -15.91 -18.73
N PRO A 142 -36.54 -17.16 -19.10
CA PRO A 142 -37.16 -17.79 -20.27
C PRO A 142 -38.68 -17.76 -20.08
N LYS A 143 -39.40 -17.22 -21.07
CA LYS A 143 -40.86 -17.20 -21.04
C LYS A 143 -41.36 -18.64 -20.98
N PRO A 144 -42.33 -18.98 -20.11
CA PRO A 144 -42.88 -20.32 -20.07
C PRO A 144 -43.43 -20.67 -21.45
N SER A 145 -43.01 -21.83 -21.98
CA SER A 145 -43.51 -22.34 -23.24
C SER A 145 -44.99 -22.64 -23.08
N VAL A 146 -45.84 -21.86 -23.77
CA VAL A 146 -47.27 -22.14 -23.85
C VAL A 146 -47.44 -23.42 -24.66
N PRO A 147 -48.01 -24.50 -24.11
CA PRO A 147 -48.24 -25.71 -24.87
C PRO A 147 -49.23 -25.44 -26.02
N PRO A 148 -49.06 -26.09 -27.18
CA PRO A 148 -49.92 -25.88 -28.34
C PRO A 148 -51.36 -26.23 -28.00
N GLN A 149 -52.28 -25.32 -28.31
CA GLN A 149 -53.72 -25.56 -28.19
C GLN A 149 -54.14 -26.55 -29.29
N ALA A 150 -54.91 -27.56 -28.89
CA ALA A 150 -55.42 -28.64 -29.72
C ALA A 150 -56.51 -28.17 -30.71
#